data_AF-A0A6G1LBB7-F1
#
_entry.id   AF-A0A6G1LBB7-F1
#
_cell.length_a   1.000
_cell.length_b   1.000
_cell.length_c   1.000
_cell.angle_alpha   90.00
_cell.angle_beta   90.00
_cell.angle_gamma   90.00
#
_symmetry.space_group_name_H-M   'P 1'
#
loop_
_entity.id
_entity.type
_entity.pdbx_description
1 polymer ?
#
loop_
_entity_poly.entity_id
_entity_poly.type
_entity_poly.pdbx_seq_one_letter_code
_entity_poly.pdbx_strand_id
1 'polypeptide(L)'
;MALPLPPGLTPNEVGFLCEMELVTVIPRQRLDGLELLGGPTQPLNPPFATPLPLWLALLLKKQRRANISPPPWLSVEALQHILDFETDERTADFFSPSPKLPQPNASAPLDGDPYLAHESLEISHPFMKDSATSKAQEDALPYHWLELSHLLLTHAADDFVDPDAIRRLLRDLREVRMSKVRKGFRVLDAGAGIKLNGVGGMEVAEVRGFVGGVVDGLRRINHSKEESRKDREAEEREYGLGGSSYRDDEDDDML
;
A
#
# COMPACT_ATOMS: atom_id res chain seq x y z
N MET A 1 20.96 24.69 -3.82
CA MET A 1 21.13 23.37 -3.20
C MET A 1 19.74 22.86 -2.86
N ALA A 2 19.31 21.72 -3.41
CA ALA A 2 18.05 21.11 -3.01
C ALA A 2 18.19 20.61 -1.56
N LEU A 3 17.26 20.99 -0.69
CA LEU A 3 17.18 20.45 0.68
C LEU A 3 17.03 18.92 0.60
N PRO A 4 17.77 18.13 1.39
CA PRO A 4 17.57 16.69 1.42
C PRO A 4 16.17 16.41 1.99
N LEU A 5 15.25 15.98 1.13
CA LEU A 5 13.92 15.56 1.56
C LEU A 5 14.03 14.22 2.32
N PRO A 6 13.20 14.02 3.37
CA PRO A 6 13.16 12.74 4.07
C PRO A 6 12.80 11.61 3.09
N PRO A 7 13.40 10.41 3.23
CA PRO A 7 13.09 9.30 2.36
C PRO A 7 11.68 8.77 2.65
N GLY A 8 10.81 8.78 1.64
CA GLY A 8 9.43 8.31 1.76
C GLY A 8 8.40 9.40 1.50
N LEU A 9 7.12 9.02 1.57
CA LEU A 9 6.02 9.98 1.55
C LEU A 9 5.77 10.44 2.98
N THR A 10 5.59 11.75 3.17
CA THR A 10 5.13 12.32 4.43
C THR A 10 3.64 12.03 4.63
N PRO A 11 3.12 12.00 5.88
CA PRO A 11 1.69 11.78 6.12
C PRO A 11 0.77 12.74 5.36
N ASN A 12 1.19 13.98 5.16
CA ASN A 12 0.45 14.98 4.38
C ASN A 12 0.43 14.65 2.88
N GLU A 13 1.54 14.15 2.33
CA GLU A 13 1.59 13.72 0.93
C GLU A 13 0.73 12.48 0.71
N VAL A 14 0.69 11.54 1.65
CA VAL A 14 -0.21 10.38 1.55
C VAL A 14 -1.68 10.82 1.64
N GLY A 15 -1.99 11.76 2.53
CA GLY A 15 -3.31 12.38 2.60
C GLY A 15 -3.69 13.07 1.30
N PHE A 16 -2.77 13.83 0.69
CA PHE A 16 -2.98 14.47 -0.60
C PHE A 16 -3.22 13.45 -1.72
N LEU A 17 -2.49 12.33 -1.74
CA LEU A 17 -2.74 11.25 -2.71
C LEU A 17 -4.11 10.60 -2.49
N CYS A 18 -4.51 10.37 -1.24
CA CYS A 18 -5.82 9.83 -0.88
C CYS A 18 -6.98 10.68 -1.43
N GLU A 19 -6.79 11.99 -1.63
CA GLU A 19 -7.84 12.86 -2.17
C GLU A 19 -8.29 12.47 -3.60
N MET A 20 -7.52 11.66 -4.31
CA MET A 20 -7.87 11.14 -5.63
C MET A 20 -8.76 9.89 -5.57
N GLU A 21 -8.97 9.29 -4.40
CA GLU A 21 -9.90 8.17 -4.22
C GLU A 21 -11.33 8.59 -4.56
N LEU A 22 -12.09 7.67 -5.17
CA LEU A 22 -13.47 7.92 -5.53
C LEU A 22 -14.40 7.58 -4.35
N VAL A 23 -15.27 8.53 -4.00
CA VAL A 23 -16.31 8.37 -2.99
C VAL A 23 -17.70 8.59 -3.62
N THR A 24 -18.72 7.97 -3.04
CA THR A 24 -20.09 8.15 -3.50
C THR A 24 -20.69 9.43 -2.90
N VAL A 25 -21.18 10.31 -3.77
CA VAL A 25 -21.78 11.58 -3.36
C VAL A 25 -23.21 11.67 -3.87
N ILE A 26 -24.10 12.19 -3.03
CA ILE A 26 -25.49 12.50 -3.37
C ILE A 26 -25.63 14.03 -3.42
N PRO A 27 -25.74 14.63 -4.61
CA PRO A 27 -25.89 16.07 -4.76
C PRO A 27 -27.27 16.53 -4.25
N ARG A 28 -27.33 17.71 -3.64
CA ARG A 28 -28.58 18.33 -3.13
C ARG A 28 -29.19 19.32 -4.13
N GLN A 29 -28.41 19.74 -5.13
CA GLN A 29 -28.83 20.65 -6.19
C GLN A 29 -28.20 20.22 -7.51
N ARG A 30 -28.81 20.62 -8.63
CA ARG A 30 -28.22 20.43 -9.96
C ARG A 30 -26.93 21.26 -10.07
N LEU A 31 -25.86 20.63 -10.53
CA LEU A 31 -24.57 21.24 -10.78
C LEU A 31 -24.15 20.95 -12.21
N ASP A 32 -23.80 21.99 -12.95
CA ASP A 32 -23.25 21.82 -14.28
C ASP A 32 -21.83 21.25 -14.20
N GLY A 33 -21.40 20.61 -15.29
CA GLY A 33 -20.05 20.07 -15.41
C GLY A 33 -19.00 21.18 -15.33
N LEU A 34 -17.86 20.85 -14.71
CA LEU A 34 -16.67 21.68 -14.67
C LEU A 34 -15.66 21.20 -15.71
N GLU A 35 -15.12 22.12 -16.51
CA GLU A 35 -14.00 21.87 -17.42
C GLU A 35 -12.69 21.90 -16.62
N LEU A 36 -12.12 20.72 -16.33
CA LEU A 36 -10.87 20.58 -15.59
C LEU A 36 -9.73 20.14 -16.52
N LEU A 37 -8.49 20.27 -16.06
CA LEU A 37 -7.31 19.79 -16.79
C LEU A 37 -7.36 18.28 -17.08
N GLY A 38 -7.97 17.51 -16.18
CA GLY A 38 -8.20 16.07 -16.35
C GLY A 38 -9.41 15.70 -17.21
N GLY A 39 -10.06 16.70 -17.83
CA GLY A 39 -11.29 16.53 -18.62
C GLY A 39 -12.54 17.10 -17.93
N PRO A 40 -13.65 17.18 -18.67
CA PRO A 40 -14.92 17.67 -18.15
C PRO A 40 -15.52 16.69 -17.14
N THR A 41 -16.00 17.22 -16.03
CA THR A 41 -16.79 16.45 -15.06
C THR A 41 -18.23 16.34 -15.50
N GLN A 42 -18.88 15.21 -15.20
CA GLN A 42 -20.29 15.00 -15.53
C GLN A 42 -21.19 15.92 -14.69
N PRO A 43 -22.30 16.45 -15.25
CA PRO A 43 -23.25 17.24 -14.50
C PRO A 43 -23.89 16.40 -13.38
N LEU A 44 -24.02 16.98 -12.20
CA LEU A 44 -24.55 16.31 -11.02
C LEU A 44 -26.04 16.63 -10.87
N ASN A 45 -26.87 15.60 -10.90
CA ASN A 45 -28.32 15.74 -10.82
C ASN A 45 -28.86 15.04 -9.57
N PRO A 46 -29.49 15.76 -8.63
CA PRO A 46 -30.16 15.13 -7.49
C PRO A 46 -31.33 14.24 -7.93
N PRO A 47 -31.63 13.15 -7.19
CA PRO A 47 -30.92 12.59 -6.03
C PRO A 47 -29.92 11.49 -6.43
N PHE A 48 -29.46 11.46 -7.69
CA PHE A 48 -28.66 10.34 -8.20
C PHE A 48 -27.26 10.34 -7.59
N ALA A 49 -26.89 9.20 -7.02
CA ALA A 49 -25.56 8.99 -6.45
C ALA A 49 -24.51 8.90 -7.58
N THR A 50 -23.44 9.67 -7.45
CA THR A 50 -22.36 9.75 -8.45
C THR A 50 -21.00 9.57 -7.77
N PRO A 51 -20.09 8.75 -8.33
CA PRO A 51 -18.72 8.68 -7.84
C PRO A 51 -17.95 9.96 -8.20
N LEU A 52 -17.31 10.57 -7.22
CA LEU A 52 -16.47 11.76 -7.40
C LEU A 52 -15.14 11.60 -6.64
N PRO A 53 -14.06 12.22 -7.11
CA PRO A 53 -12.83 12.32 -6.32
C PRO A 53 -13.09 12.96 -4.95
N LEU A 54 -12.42 12.46 -3.93
CA LEU A 54 -12.60 12.88 -2.54
C LEU A 54 -12.39 14.40 -2.36
N TRP A 55 -11.38 15.01 -3.00
CA TRP A 55 -11.18 16.47 -2.93
C TRP A 55 -12.43 17.27 -3.35
N LEU A 56 -13.10 16.83 -4.42
CA LEU A 56 -14.28 17.52 -4.95
C LEU A 56 -15.49 17.25 -4.06
N ALA A 57 -15.63 16.02 -3.57
CA ALA A 57 -16.68 15.64 -2.63
C ALA A 57 -16.61 16.48 -1.34
N LEU A 58 -15.42 16.62 -0.75
CA LEU A 58 -15.20 17.42 0.45
C LEU A 58 -15.48 18.92 0.21
N LEU A 59 -15.08 19.45 -0.95
CA LEU A 59 -15.40 20.83 -1.34
C LEU A 59 -16.92 21.07 -1.41
N LEU A 60 -17.65 20.16 -2.06
CA LEU A 60 -19.11 20.24 -2.17
C LEU A 60 -19.82 20.06 -0.83
N LYS A 61 -19.31 19.17 0.04
CA LYS A 61 -19.80 18.99 1.41
C LYS A 61 -19.61 20.25 2.24
N LYS A 62 -18.44 20.88 2.19
CA LYS A 62 -18.16 22.17 2.87
C LYS A 62 -19.11 23.28 2.41
N GLN A 63 -19.48 23.28 1.13
CA GLN A 63 -20.47 24.20 0.56
C GLN A 63 -21.94 23.82 0.86
N ARG A 64 -22.19 22.69 1.55
CA ARG A 64 -23.51 22.12 1.84
C ARG A 64 -24.32 21.74 0.58
N ARG A 65 -23.64 21.47 -0.54
CA ARG A 65 -24.25 21.17 -1.85
C ARG A 65 -24.39 19.69 -2.11
N ALA A 66 -23.77 18.84 -1.29
CA ALA A 66 -23.86 17.40 -1.40
C ALA A 66 -23.66 16.72 -0.04
N ASN A 67 -24.19 15.51 0.08
CA ASN A 67 -23.92 14.59 1.18
C ASN A 67 -23.05 13.44 0.66
N ILE A 68 -22.19 12.89 1.51
CA ILE A 68 -21.33 11.76 1.18
C ILE A 68 -22.00 10.48 1.69
N SER A 69 -22.08 9.46 0.83
CA SER A 69 -22.54 8.13 1.25
C SER A 69 -21.33 7.40 1.83
N PRO A 70 -21.37 6.98 3.12
CA PRO A 70 -20.24 6.31 3.74
C PRO A 70 -19.95 4.97 3.05
N PRO A 71 -18.66 4.60 2.86
CA PRO A 71 -18.32 3.29 2.32
C PRO A 71 -18.67 2.18 3.33
N PRO A 72 -19.18 1.02 2.89
CA PRO A 72 -19.65 -0.05 3.78
C PRO A 72 -18.64 -0.56 4.83
N TRP A 73 -17.34 -0.63 4.47
CA TRP A 73 -16.28 -1.02 5.41
C TRP A 73 -16.04 0.01 6.53
N LEU A 74 -16.45 1.27 6.35
CA LEU A 74 -16.34 2.35 7.33
C LEU A 74 -17.63 2.45 8.16
N SER A 75 -18.13 1.31 8.62
CA SER A 75 -19.26 1.19 9.53
C SER A 75 -18.81 0.55 10.84
N VAL A 76 -19.58 0.77 11.91
CA VAL A 76 -19.25 0.20 13.23
C VAL A 76 -19.19 -1.34 13.17
N GLU A 77 -20.14 -1.96 12.48
CA GLU A 77 -20.23 -3.42 12.34
C GLU A 77 -19.06 -4.00 11.54
N ALA A 78 -18.74 -3.40 10.39
CA ALA A 78 -17.65 -3.87 9.56
C ALA A 78 -16.28 -3.68 10.24
N LEU A 79 -16.04 -2.52 10.86
CA LEU A 79 -14.78 -2.27 11.57
C LEU A 79 -14.60 -3.18 12.78
N GLN A 80 -15.68 -3.52 13.50
CA GLN A 80 -15.61 -4.49 14.58
C GLN A 80 -15.22 -5.87 14.05
N HIS A 81 -15.84 -6.33 12.97
CA HIS A 81 -15.51 -7.61 12.35
C HIS A 81 -14.04 -7.65 11.84
N ILE A 82 -13.56 -6.57 11.24
CA ILE A 82 -12.16 -6.44 10.81
C ILE A 82 -11.21 -6.44 12.02
N LEU A 83 -11.56 -5.76 13.10
CA LEU A 83 -10.75 -5.74 14.33
C LEU A 83 -10.69 -7.13 14.98
N ASP A 84 -11.81 -7.85 15.02
CA ASP A 84 -11.86 -9.23 15.51
C ASP A 84 -10.98 -10.14 14.65
N PHE A 85 -11.00 -9.99 13.32
CA PHE A 85 -10.10 -10.70 12.41
C PHE A 85 -8.62 -10.36 12.67
N GLU A 86 -8.30 -9.11 12.96
CA GLU A 86 -6.92 -8.67 13.19
C GLU A 86 -6.35 -9.14 14.53
N THR A 87 -7.24 -9.39 15.52
CA THR A 87 -6.90 -9.80 16.88
C THR A 87 -6.96 -11.32 17.11
N ASP A 88 -7.64 -12.08 16.26
CA ASP A 88 -7.66 -13.55 16.33
C ASP A 88 -6.24 -14.14 16.15
N GLU A 89 -5.89 -15.09 17.02
CA GLU A 89 -4.61 -15.77 17.01
C GLU A 89 -4.40 -16.60 15.72
N ARG A 90 -5.50 -17.11 15.14
CA ARG A 90 -5.45 -17.94 13.92
C ARG A 90 -5.02 -17.15 12.69
N THR A 91 -5.27 -15.85 12.68
CA THR A 91 -5.01 -14.91 11.59
C THR A 91 -3.89 -13.94 11.94
N ALA A 92 -3.14 -14.18 13.03
CA ALA A 92 -2.11 -13.29 13.54
C ALA A 92 -1.00 -12.95 12.52
N ASP A 93 -0.73 -13.87 11.58
CA ASP A 93 0.30 -13.70 10.54
C ASP A 93 -0.19 -12.92 9.31
N PHE A 94 -1.50 -12.69 9.18
CA PHE A 94 -2.12 -12.04 8.02
C PHE A 94 -2.78 -10.72 8.43
N PHE A 95 -2.71 -9.74 7.54
CA PHE A 95 -3.54 -8.54 7.63
C PHE A 95 -4.92 -8.83 7.04
N SER A 96 -5.91 -8.04 7.44
CA SER A 96 -7.23 -8.03 6.80
C SER A 96 -7.09 -7.90 5.28
N PRO A 97 -7.93 -8.58 4.49
CA PRO A 97 -7.77 -8.62 3.05
C PRO A 97 -7.90 -7.24 2.40
N SER A 98 -7.19 -7.04 1.29
CA SER A 98 -7.40 -5.89 0.41
C SER A 98 -8.65 -6.11 -0.46
N PRO A 99 -9.30 -5.05 -0.97
CA PRO A 99 -10.47 -5.20 -1.82
C PRO A 99 -10.15 -6.03 -3.07
N LYS A 100 -11.11 -6.85 -3.49
CA LYS A 100 -10.93 -7.72 -4.66
C LYS A 100 -10.66 -6.90 -5.91
N LEU A 101 -9.62 -7.29 -6.63
CA LEU A 101 -9.28 -6.70 -7.91
C LEU A 101 -10.36 -7.05 -8.95
N PRO A 102 -10.72 -6.10 -9.84
CA PRO A 102 -11.57 -6.42 -10.98
C PRO A 102 -10.88 -7.45 -11.86
N GLN A 103 -11.67 -8.29 -12.54
CA GLN A 103 -11.10 -9.18 -13.55
C GLN A 103 -10.57 -8.32 -14.70
N PRO A 104 -9.37 -8.64 -15.26
CA PRO A 104 -8.87 -7.93 -16.43
C PRO A 104 -9.87 -8.06 -17.57
N ASN A 105 -10.41 -6.95 -18.05
CA ASN A 105 -11.40 -6.97 -19.12
C ASN A 105 -10.76 -6.97 -20.52
N ALA A 106 -9.43 -6.95 -20.61
CA ALA A 106 -8.69 -6.89 -21.86
C ALA A 106 -8.17 -8.27 -22.30
N SER A 107 -8.80 -8.85 -23.32
CA SER A 107 -8.04 -9.53 -24.38
C SER A 107 -7.55 -8.44 -25.32
N ALA A 108 -6.32 -7.95 -25.18
CA ALA A 108 -5.78 -7.04 -26.19
C ALA A 108 -5.49 -7.84 -27.47
N PRO A 109 -6.18 -7.60 -28.61
CA PRO A 109 -5.61 -7.97 -29.90
C PRO A 109 -4.58 -6.89 -30.21
N LEU A 110 -3.29 -7.25 -30.21
CA LEU A 110 -2.25 -6.30 -30.58
C LEU A 110 -2.46 -5.80 -32.01
N ASP A 111 -2.73 -4.50 -32.15
CA ASP A 111 -1.94 -3.58 -32.99
C ASP A 111 -2.22 -2.12 -32.54
N GLY A 112 -1.35 -1.57 -31.67
CA GLY A 112 -1.47 -0.19 -31.15
C GLY A 112 -0.98 -0.02 -29.71
N ASP A 113 -0.40 1.15 -29.41
CA ASP A 113 0.16 1.51 -28.09
C ASP A 113 -0.90 1.43 -26.97
N PRO A 114 -0.84 0.43 -26.07
CA PRO A 114 -1.85 0.20 -25.02
C PRO A 114 -1.97 1.36 -24.02
N TYR A 115 -0.97 2.24 -23.98
CA TYR A 115 -0.89 3.38 -23.07
C TYR A 115 -1.68 4.62 -23.56
N LEU A 116 -2.12 4.64 -24.82
CA LEU A 116 -2.81 5.80 -25.41
C LEU A 116 -4.33 5.65 -25.49
N ALA A 117 -4.86 4.44 -25.33
CA ALA A 117 -6.29 4.23 -25.30
C ALA A 117 -6.83 4.57 -23.89
N HIS A 118 -7.45 5.75 -23.76
CA HIS A 118 -8.08 6.19 -22.50
C HIS A 118 -9.11 5.19 -21.95
N GLU A 119 -9.74 4.39 -22.83
CA GLU A 119 -10.71 3.35 -22.46
C GLU A 119 -10.06 2.10 -21.85
N SER A 120 -8.75 1.87 -22.06
CA SER A 120 -8.01 0.73 -21.52
C SER A 120 -7.12 1.07 -20.31
N LEU A 121 -7.13 2.32 -19.84
CA LEU A 121 -6.48 2.71 -18.60
C LEU A 121 -7.32 2.23 -17.40
N GLU A 122 -7.26 0.93 -17.13
CA GLU A 122 -7.76 0.39 -15.86
C GLU A 122 -6.92 1.01 -14.73
N ILE A 123 -7.57 1.80 -13.87
CA ILE A 123 -6.89 2.43 -12.73
C ILE A 123 -6.37 1.31 -11.84
N SER A 124 -5.05 1.20 -11.75
CA SER A 124 -4.37 0.21 -10.91
C SER A 124 -4.28 0.71 -9.46
N HIS A 125 -3.95 -0.21 -8.54
CA HIS A 125 -3.69 0.17 -7.16
C HIS A 125 -2.70 1.35 -7.08
N PRO A 126 -2.94 2.34 -6.19
CA PRO A 126 -3.86 2.25 -5.04
C PRO A 126 -5.33 2.64 -5.33
N PHE A 127 -5.61 3.30 -6.45
CA PHE A 127 -6.91 3.92 -6.73
C PHE A 127 -7.86 2.96 -7.44
N MET A 128 -8.60 2.13 -6.70
CA MET A 128 -9.65 1.31 -7.31
C MET A 128 -10.97 2.08 -7.35
N LYS A 129 -11.72 1.93 -8.44
CA LYS A 129 -12.98 2.66 -8.64
C LYS A 129 -14.01 2.47 -7.52
N ASP A 130 -14.07 1.27 -6.95
CA ASP A 130 -15.09 0.88 -5.98
C ASP A 130 -14.51 0.61 -4.57
N SER A 131 -13.27 1.03 -4.28
CA SER A 131 -12.63 0.84 -2.96
C SER A 131 -13.34 1.60 -1.83
N ALA A 132 -13.82 2.80 -2.12
CA ALA A 132 -14.35 3.73 -1.14
C ALA A 132 -15.71 4.32 -1.53
N THR A 133 -16.40 3.65 -2.45
CA THR A 133 -17.76 3.97 -2.85
C THR A 133 -18.77 3.18 -2.02
N SER A 134 -20.06 3.46 -2.22
CA SER A 134 -21.18 2.68 -1.68
C SER A 134 -21.17 1.19 -2.09
N LYS A 135 -20.37 0.82 -3.09
CA LYS A 135 -20.21 -0.57 -3.57
C LYS A 135 -18.97 -1.26 -3.01
N ALA A 136 -18.24 -0.61 -2.10
CA ALA A 136 -17.05 -1.18 -1.52
C ALA A 136 -17.36 -2.44 -0.71
N GLN A 137 -16.40 -3.35 -0.70
CA GLN A 137 -16.45 -4.59 0.07
C GLN A 137 -16.35 -4.27 1.57
N GLU A 138 -17.24 -4.83 2.39
CA GLU A 138 -17.33 -4.57 3.83
C GLU A 138 -16.17 -5.16 4.65
N ASP A 139 -15.70 -6.34 4.27
CA ASP A 139 -14.67 -7.11 4.98
C ASP A 139 -13.23 -6.78 4.52
N ALA A 140 -13.05 -5.75 3.69
CA ALA A 140 -11.76 -5.41 3.10
C ALA A 140 -11.36 -3.95 3.34
N LEU A 141 -10.08 -3.72 3.67
CA LEU A 141 -9.54 -2.38 3.88
C LEU A 141 -8.83 -1.86 2.63
N PRO A 142 -9.26 -0.71 2.05
CA PRO A 142 -8.54 -0.05 0.97
C PRO A 142 -7.14 0.40 1.36
N TYR A 143 -6.29 0.67 0.37
CA TYR A 143 -4.92 1.13 0.61
C TYR A 143 -4.87 2.42 1.45
N HIS A 144 -5.75 3.40 1.19
CA HIS A 144 -5.83 4.66 1.93
C HIS A 144 -6.90 4.67 3.04
N TRP A 145 -7.18 3.52 3.67
CA TRP A 145 -8.28 3.40 4.63
C TRP A 145 -8.19 4.40 5.79
N LEU A 146 -6.98 4.71 6.28
CA LEU A 146 -6.80 5.55 7.46
C LEU A 146 -6.97 7.04 7.13
N GLU A 147 -6.38 7.48 6.01
CA GLU A 147 -6.45 8.86 5.51
C GLU A 147 -7.88 9.20 5.10
N LEU A 148 -8.52 8.28 4.37
CA LEU A 148 -9.89 8.45 3.92
C LEU A 148 -10.84 8.56 5.10
N SER A 149 -10.70 7.66 6.08
CA SER A 149 -11.50 7.70 7.31
C SER A 149 -11.31 9.01 8.06
N HIS A 150 -10.05 9.47 8.18
CA HIS A 150 -9.75 10.73 8.87
C HIS A 150 -10.40 11.93 8.16
N LEU A 151 -10.26 12.04 6.83
CA LEU A 151 -10.81 13.14 6.05
C LEU A 151 -12.34 13.16 6.07
N LEU A 152 -12.99 12.00 5.88
CA LEU A 152 -14.44 11.88 5.92
C LEU A 152 -15.01 12.19 7.31
N LEU A 153 -14.46 11.60 8.37
CA LEU A 153 -14.94 11.85 9.73
C LEU A 153 -14.61 13.27 10.21
N THR A 154 -13.66 13.98 9.60
CA THR A 154 -13.36 15.37 9.97
C THR A 154 -14.36 16.35 9.33
N HIS A 155 -14.74 16.11 8.08
CA HIS A 155 -15.52 17.08 7.29
C HIS A 155 -16.98 16.67 7.02
N ALA A 156 -17.32 15.40 7.20
CA ALA A 156 -18.61 14.82 6.87
C ALA A 156 -19.13 13.86 7.95
N ALA A 157 -18.77 14.08 9.22
CA ALA A 157 -19.18 13.23 10.35
C ALA A 157 -20.70 13.09 10.49
N ASP A 158 -21.46 14.09 10.02
CA ASP A 158 -22.92 14.12 10.03
C ASP A 158 -23.57 13.12 9.06
N ASP A 159 -22.82 12.59 8.09
CA ASP A 159 -23.30 11.55 7.17
C ASP A 159 -23.10 10.12 7.72
N PHE A 160 -22.47 9.96 8.90
CA PHE A 160 -22.16 8.67 9.50
C PHE A 160 -23.07 8.33 10.68
N VAL A 161 -23.33 7.03 10.87
CA VAL A 161 -23.96 6.51 12.08
C VAL A 161 -22.90 6.31 13.14
N ASP A 162 -23.01 7.03 14.27
CA ASP A 162 -22.08 7.00 15.41
C ASP A 162 -20.60 7.22 15.01
N PRO A 163 -20.21 8.45 14.60
CA PRO A 163 -18.85 8.75 14.19
C PRO A 163 -17.82 8.58 15.33
N ASP A 164 -18.23 8.65 16.59
CA ASP A 164 -17.32 8.52 17.73
C ASP A 164 -16.98 7.06 18.02
N ALA A 165 -17.91 6.12 17.83
CA ALA A 165 -17.58 4.70 17.81
C ALA A 165 -16.62 4.35 16.68
N ILE A 166 -16.86 4.86 15.46
CA ILE A 166 -15.98 4.64 14.31
C ILE A 166 -14.55 5.14 14.60
N ARG A 167 -14.39 6.35 15.15
CA ARG A 167 -13.07 6.89 15.52
C ARG A 167 -12.33 6.05 16.56
N ARG A 168 -13.04 5.44 17.51
CA ARG A 168 -12.44 4.52 18.50
C ARG A 168 -11.95 3.25 17.83
N LEU A 169 -12.80 2.59 17.05
CA LEU A 169 -12.46 1.36 16.33
C LEU A 169 -11.28 1.54 15.37
N LEU A 170 -11.23 2.65 14.63
CA LEU A 170 -10.09 2.95 13.75
C LEU A 170 -8.77 3.14 14.51
N ARG A 171 -8.81 3.70 15.72
CA ARG A 171 -7.63 3.86 16.57
C ARG A 171 -7.12 2.51 17.05
N ASP A 172 -8.02 1.67 17.54
CA ASP A 172 -7.71 0.33 18.03
C ASP A 172 -7.15 -0.53 16.87
N LEU A 173 -7.79 -0.48 15.70
CA LEU A 173 -7.35 -1.15 14.49
C LEU A 173 -5.96 -0.69 14.04
N ARG A 174 -5.69 0.63 14.03
CA ARG A 174 -4.36 1.17 13.72
C ARG A 174 -3.31 0.65 14.70
N GLU A 175 -3.62 0.60 15.99
CA GLU A 175 -2.68 0.13 17.02
C GLU A 175 -2.33 -1.35 16.82
N VAL A 176 -3.33 -2.21 16.62
CA VAL A 176 -3.16 -3.65 16.37
C VAL A 176 -2.31 -3.86 15.11
N ARG A 177 -2.66 -3.19 14.01
CA ARG A 177 -1.97 -3.36 12.73
C ARG A 177 -0.54 -2.81 12.76
N MET A 178 -0.30 -1.66 13.38
CA MET A 178 1.07 -1.14 13.57
C MET A 178 1.93 -2.07 14.43
N SER A 179 1.35 -2.72 15.43
CA SER A 179 2.05 -3.75 16.22
C SER A 179 2.40 -4.96 15.35
N LYS A 180 1.47 -5.44 14.52
CA LYS A 180 1.67 -6.55 13.57
C LYS A 180 2.76 -6.23 12.53
N VAL A 181 2.73 -5.03 11.94
CA VAL A 181 3.76 -4.52 11.02
C VAL A 181 5.15 -4.55 11.66
N ARG A 182 5.29 -4.05 12.90
CA ARG A 182 6.57 -4.07 13.64
C ARG A 182 7.06 -5.49 13.95
N LYS A 183 6.17 -6.43 14.26
CA LYS A 183 6.53 -7.85 14.46
C LYS A 183 7.06 -8.46 13.17
N GLY A 184 6.44 -8.18 12.03
CA GLY A 184 6.89 -8.63 10.71
C GLY A 184 8.32 -8.21 10.37
N PHE A 185 8.74 -7.02 10.80
CA PHE A 185 10.09 -6.51 10.56
C PHE A 185 11.21 -7.15 11.39
N ARG A 186 10.89 -7.92 12.45
CA ARG A 186 11.93 -8.61 13.25
C ARG A 186 12.64 -9.71 12.48
N VAL A 187 12.04 -10.18 11.39
CA VAL A 187 12.56 -11.28 10.54
C VAL A 187 13.32 -10.74 9.32
N LEU A 188 13.60 -9.42 9.27
CA LEU A 188 14.36 -8.81 8.17
C LEU A 188 15.83 -9.24 8.18
N ASP A 189 16.27 -9.77 7.04
CA ASP A 189 17.67 -9.97 6.69
C ASP A 189 17.94 -9.31 5.32
N ALA A 190 19.21 -9.05 4.97
CA ALA A 190 19.59 -8.26 3.78
C ALA A 190 19.05 -8.83 2.46
N GLY A 191 18.78 -10.14 2.40
CA GLY A 191 18.21 -10.85 1.24
C GLY A 191 16.76 -11.29 1.41
N ALA A 192 16.12 -11.03 2.56
CA ALA A 192 14.76 -11.47 2.83
C ALA A 192 13.72 -10.47 2.31
N GLY A 193 12.70 -10.94 1.61
CA GLY A 193 11.53 -10.16 1.21
C GLY A 193 10.40 -10.28 2.24
N ILE A 194 9.66 -9.19 2.49
CA ILE A 194 8.46 -9.19 3.32
C ILE A 194 7.23 -9.07 2.43
N LYS A 195 6.24 -9.94 2.67
CA LYS A 195 4.91 -9.80 2.08
C LYS A 195 4.16 -8.70 2.83
N LEU A 196 3.82 -7.62 2.12
CA LEU A 196 3.07 -6.47 2.65
C LEU A 196 1.62 -6.45 2.12
N ASN A 197 1.04 -7.64 1.92
CA ASN A 197 -0.33 -7.77 1.44
C ASN A 197 -1.29 -7.22 2.52
N GLY A 198 -2.24 -6.39 2.11
CA GLY A 198 -3.20 -5.79 3.04
C GLY A 198 -2.68 -4.59 3.82
N VAL A 199 -1.40 -4.20 3.71
CA VAL A 199 -0.85 -3.03 4.42
C VAL A 199 -1.25 -1.74 3.71
N GLY A 200 -1.70 -0.74 4.48
CA GLY A 200 -2.17 0.55 3.98
C GLY A 200 -1.06 1.57 3.72
N GLY A 201 -1.39 2.65 3.01
CA GLY A 201 -0.49 3.72 2.62
C GLY A 201 0.19 4.41 3.80
N MET A 202 -0.58 4.86 4.81
CA MET A 202 -0.01 5.47 6.02
C MET A 202 0.93 4.52 6.75
N GLU A 203 0.56 3.24 6.86
CA GLU A 203 1.33 2.23 7.59
C GLU A 203 2.70 2.03 6.91
N VAL A 204 2.72 1.97 5.57
CA VAL A 204 3.95 1.92 4.79
C VAL A 204 4.75 3.22 4.97
N ALA A 205 4.11 4.38 4.83
CA ALA A 205 4.78 5.67 4.90
C ALA A 205 5.49 5.91 6.25
N GLU A 206 4.84 5.53 7.37
CA GLU A 206 5.41 5.68 8.72
C GLU A 206 6.66 4.82 8.93
N VAL A 207 6.74 3.64 8.30
CA VAL A 207 7.83 2.69 8.56
C VAL A 207 8.90 2.66 7.46
N ARG A 208 8.58 3.11 6.25
CA ARG A 208 9.46 3.04 5.07
C ARG A 208 10.84 3.64 5.30
N GLY A 209 10.90 4.84 5.90
CA GLY A 209 12.17 5.53 6.13
C GLY A 209 13.11 4.74 7.06
N PHE A 210 12.56 4.16 8.12
CA PHE A 210 13.32 3.36 9.08
C PHE A 210 13.77 2.02 8.47
N VAL A 211 12.83 1.25 7.92
CA VAL A 211 13.14 -0.09 7.37
C VAL A 211 14.06 0.00 6.16
N GLY A 212 13.83 0.97 5.26
CA GLY A 212 14.72 1.21 4.12
C GLY A 212 16.16 1.49 4.58
N GLY A 213 16.34 2.37 5.57
CA GLY A 213 17.66 2.67 6.13
C GLY A 213 18.35 1.46 6.75
N VAL A 214 17.63 0.63 7.50
CA VAL A 214 18.19 -0.60 8.12
C VAL A 214 18.57 -1.63 7.05
N VAL A 215 17.68 -1.92 6.10
CA VAL A 215 17.92 -2.92 5.04
C VAL A 215 19.05 -2.48 4.12
N ASP A 216 19.13 -1.20 3.76
CA ASP A 216 20.25 -0.66 2.97
C ASP A 216 21.57 -0.78 3.75
N GLY A 217 21.55 -0.55 5.05
CA GLY A 217 22.70 -0.78 5.93
C GLY A 217 23.15 -2.23 5.96
N LEU A 218 22.21 -3.17 6.15
CA LEU A 218 22.49 -4.61 6.13
C LEU A 218 23.03 -5.06 4.77
N ARG A 219 22.48 -4.54 3.66
CA ARG A 219 22.97 -4.82 2.31
C ARG A 219 24.40 -4.33 2.10
N ARG A 220 24.76 -3.14 2.58
CA ARG A 220 26.14 -2.63 2.51
C ARG A 220 27.12 -3.51 3.28
N ILE A 221 26.75 -3.93 4.50
CA ILE A 221 27.57 -4.83 5.32
C ILE A 221 27.74 -6.19 4.65
N ASN A 222 26.65 -6.76 4.13
CA ASN A 222 26.70 -8.07 3.50
C ASN A 222 27.46 -8.05 2.17
N HIS A 223 27.35 -6.99 1.37
CA HIS A 223 28.15 -6.84 0.15
C HIS A 223 29.66 -6.87 0.46
N SER A 224 30.11 -6.10 1.46
CA SER A 224 31.52 -6.08 1.87
C SER A 224 32.00 -7.44 2.42
N LYS A 225 31.15 -8.14 3.18
CA LYS A 225 31.46 -9.49 3.67
C LYS A 225 31.50 -10.55 2.57
N GLU A 226 30.61 -10.44 1.59
CA GLU A 226 30.55 -11.38 0.47
C GLU A 226 31.72 -11.18 -0.50
N GLU A 227 32.09 -9.93 -0.77
CA GLU A 227 33.25 -9.57 -1.59
C GLU A 227 34.56 -10.06 -0.94
N SER A 228 34.78 -9.79 0.35
CA SER A 228 35.94 -10.31 1.07
C SER A 228 35.98 -11.85 1.17
N ARG A 229 34.81 -12.51 1.27
CA ARG A 229 34.75 -13.98 1.20
C ARG A 229 35.14 -14.49 -0.19
N LYS A 230 34.63 -13.84 -1.23
CA LYS A 230 34.91 -14.20 -2.63
C LYS A 230 36.38 -13.99 -2.98
N ASP A 231 36.99 -12.90 -2.50
CA ASP A 231 38.41 -12.62 -2.70
C ASP A 231 39.27 -13.65 -1.97
N ARG A 232 38.92 -14.01 -0.73
CA ARG A 232 39.61 -15.09 0.01
C ARG A 232 39.46 -16.45 -0.65
N GLU A 233 38.27 -16.79 -1.16
CA GLU A 233 38.06 -18.03 -1.94
C GLU A 233 38.84 -18.01 -3.27
N ALA A 234 39.00 -16.84 -3.89
CA ALA A 234 39.81 -16.67 -5.09
C ALA A 234 41.30 -16.83 -4.77
N GLU A 235 41.79 -16.23 -3.68
CA GLU A 235 43.15 -16.41 -3.17
C GLU A 235 43.40 -17.88 -2.78
N GLU A 236 42.48 -18.54 -2.09
CA GLU A 236 42.60 -19.97 -1.74
C GLU A 236 42.60 -20.86 -2.99
N ARG A 237 41.90 -20.50 -4.07
CA ARG A 237 42.00 -21.20 -5.37
C ARG A 237 43.29 -20.92 -6.11
N GLU A 238 43.81 -19.70 -6.02
CA GLU A 238 45.03 -19.27 -6.70
C GLU A 238 46.28 -19.82 -6.00
N TYR A 239 46.29 -19.90 -4.67
CA TYR A 239 47.43 -20.34 -3.85
C TYR A 239 47.28 -21.77 -3.27
N GLY A 240 46.08 -22.38 -3.29
CA GLY A 240 45.80 -23.72 -2.76
C GLY A 240 46.24 -24.89 -3.65
N LEU A 241 46.80 -24.64 -4.83
CA LEU A 241 47.36 -25.65 -5.75
C LEU A 241 48.87 -25.89 -5.55
N GLY A 242 49.43 -25.56 -4.38
CA GLY A 242 50.88 -25.64 -4.10
C GLY A 242 51.31 -26.62 -3.02
N GLY A 243 50.41 -27.47 -2.48
CA GLY A 243 50.65 -28.24 -1.25
C GLY A 243 50.49 -29.75 -1.37
N SER A 244 51.12 -30.39 -2.36
CA SER A 244 51.36 -31.84 -2.33
C SER A 244 52.75 -32.14 -2.88
N SER A 245 53.78 -31.88 -2.07
CA SER A 245 55.15 -32.30 -2.37
C SER A 245 55.54 -33.54 -1.56
N TYR A 246 56.07 -34.53 -2.28
CA TYR A 246 56.91 -35.65 -1.83
C TYR A 246 56.27 -36.73 -0.93
N ARG A 247 55.81 -37.81 -1.56
CA ARG A 247 56.20 -39.16 -1.10
C ARG A 247 57.18 -39.72 -2.10
N ASP A 248 58.41 -39.79 -1.60
CA ASP A 248 59.57 -40.50 -2.10
C ASP A 248 59.21 -41.98 -2.21
N ASP A 249 59.27 -42.55 -3.41
CA ASP A 249 59.28 -43.99 -3.67
C ASP A 249 60.32 -44.23 -4.78
N GLU A 250 61.60 -44.08 -4.45
CA GLU A 250 62.69 -44.71 -5.19
C GLU A 250 62.78 -46.19 -4.78
N ASP A 251 62.56 -47.06 -5.77
CA ASP A 251 63.17 -48.36 -6.03
C ASP A 251 63.35 -49.38 -4.88
N ASP A 252 62.56 -50.46 -4.92
CA ASP A 252 63.06 -51.82 -4.65
C ASP A 252 62.19 -52.87 -5.39
N ASP A 253 62.68 -53.37 -6.54
CA ASP A 253 62.52 -54.76 -7.03
C ASP A 253 62.84 -54.88 -8.54
N MET A 254 64.12 -55.02 -8.87
CA MET A 254 64.58 -55.78 -10.05
C MET A 254 65.94 -56.46 -9.74
N LEU A 255 65.85 -57.78 -9.51
CA LEU A 255 66.90 -58.83 -9.39
C LEU A 255 67.48 -59.16 -8.01
#